data_AF-A0A2A5J0U1-F1
#
_entry.id   AF-A0A2A5J0U1-F1
#
_cell.length_a   1.000
_cell.length_b   1.000
_cell.length_c   1.000
_cell.angle_alpha   90.00
_cell.angle_beta   90.00
_cell.angle_gamma   90.00
#
_symmetry.space_group_name_H-M   'P 1'
#
loop_
_entity.id
_entity.type
_entity.pdbx_description
1 polymer ?
#
loop_
_entity_poly.entity_id
_entity_poly.type
_entity_poly.pdbx_seq_one_letter_code
_entity_poly.pdbx_strand_id
1 'polypeptide(L)'
;MKIKIKKALGNLALAGVLLISGGQAASAAVTPDDLIPIRNKEFKFPVTQINYNSAKKQATVYMTNDEGRSTYEIYQCMEVKQGTCYVYRNQEPLN
;
A
#
# COMPACT_ATOMS: atom_id res chain seq x y z
N MET A 1 23.35 -58.49 -5.45
CA MET A 1 22.92 -57.70 -4.27
C MET A 1 22.02 -56.57 -4.77
N LYS A 2 20.77 -56.50 -4.28
CA LYS A 2 19.75 -55.49 -4.60
C LYS A 2 20.02 -54.23 -3.77
N ILE A 3 19.97 -53.05 -4.38
CA ILE A 3 19.34 -51.87 -3.74
C ILE A 3 18.67 -51.00 -4.83
N LYS A 4 17.34 -51.05 -4.90
CA LYS A 4 16.49 -50.06 -5.55
C LYS A 4 16.13 -49.01 -4.51
N ILE A 5 16.51 -47.75 -4.71
CA ILE A 5 15.94 -46.62 -3.96
C ILE A 5 15.32 -45.65 -4.97
N LYS A 6 14.06 -45.90 -5.30
CA LYS A 6 13.10 -44.85 -5.65
C LYS A 6 12.32 -44.57 -4.37
N LYS A 7 12.48 -43.38 -3.79
CA LYS A 7 11.55 -42.83 -2.79
C LYS A 7 11.21 -41.41 -3.22
N ALA A 8 10.11 -41.30 -3.95
CA ALA A 8 9.29 -40.11 -3.93
C ALA A 8 8.57 -40.09 -2.58
N LEU A 9 8.75 -39.00 -1.82
CA LEU A 9 8.01 -38.55 -0.64
C LEU A 9 8.44 -37.08 -0.54
N GLY A 10 7.76 -36.13 -1.19
CA GLY A 10 6.38 -35.81 -0.86
C GLY A 10 6.35 -35.14 0.51
N ASN A 11 7.13 -34.07 0.72
CA ASN A 11 7.03 -33.25 1.93
C ASN A 11 5.83 -32.30 1.77
N LEU A 12 4.64 -32.88 1.93
CA LEU A 12 3.47 -32.17 2.39
C LEU A 12 3.72 -31.65 3.80
N ALA A 13 3.13 -30.49 4.08
CA ALA A 13 2.86 -29.90 5.39
C ALA A 13 4.01 -29.16 6.09
N LEU A 14 4.08 -27.85 5.85
CA LEU A 14 4.10 -26.92 6.96
C LEU A 14 2.78 -26.13 6.96
N ALA A 15 1.72 -26.81 7.39
CA ALA A 15 0.44 -26.18 7.65
C ALA A 15 0.37 -25.75 9.12
N GLY A 16 -0.05 -24.50 9.34
CA GLY A 16 -0.73 -24.05 10.54
C GLY A 16 0.16 -23.37 11.57
N VAL A 17 0.04 -22.04 11.72
CA VAL A 17 -1.03 -21.38 12.50
C VAL A 17 -0.73 -19.89 12.50
N LEU A 18 -1.62 -19.07 11.96
CA LEU A 18 -2.03 -17.79 12.55
C LEU A 18 -3.47 -17.54 12.11
N LEU A 19 -4.39 -18.34 12.66
CA LEU A 19 -5.78 -17.90 12.82
C LEU A 19 -5.77 -16.85 13.93
N ILE A 20 -5.56 -15.59 13.55
CA ILE A 20 -6.03 -14.46 14.35
C ILE A 20 -7.19 -13.87 13.55
N SER A 21 -8.39 -14.13 14.04
CA SER A 21 -9.63 -13.51 13.61
C SER A 21 -9.48 -12.00 13.54
N GLY A 22 -9.60 -11.44 12.33
CA GLY A 22 -9.56 -10.00 12.07
C GLY A 22 -9.05 -9.77 10.65
N GLY A 23 -9.98 -9.79 9.68
CA GLY A 23 -9.68 -9.88 8.26
C GLY A 23 -8.58 -8.94 7.78
N GLN A 24 -7.52 -9.52 7.23
CA GLN A 24 -6.66 -8.82 6.30
C GLN A 24 -6.64 -9.69 5.05
N ALA A 25 -7.35 -9.23 4.04
CA ALA A 25 -7.35 -9.83 2.71
C ALA A 25 -5.89 -10.17 2.34
N ALA A 26 -5.67 -11.40 1.90
CA ALA A 26 -4.40 -11.86 1.36
C ALA A 26 -3.85 -10.75 0.45
N SER A 27 -2.77 -10.10 0.90
CA SER A 27 -2.20 -8.98 0.18
C SER A 27 -1.63 -9.56 -1.11
N ALA A 28 -2.37 -9.41 -2.21
CA ALA A 28 -1.81 -9.59 -3.55
C ALA A 28 -0.49 -8.80 -3.59
N ALA A 29 0.55 -9.37 -4.20
CA ALA A 29 1.85 -8.71 -4.30
C ALA A 29 1.66 -7.34 -4.96
N VAL A 30 1.67 -6.28 -4.15
CA VAL A 30 1.30 -4.94 -4.61
C VAL A 30 2.49 -4.33 -5.34
N THR A 31 2.32 -4.05 -6.62
CA THR A 31 3.31 -3.53 -7.56
C THR A 31 3.45 -1.99 -7.45
N PRO A 32 4.56 -1.41 -7.93
CA PRO A 32 4.78 0.04 -7.99
C PRO A 32 3.66 0.84 -8.67
N ASP A 33 3.03 0.23 -9.66
CA ASP A 33 1.98 0.80 -10.50
C ASP A 33 0.57 0.54 -9.96
N ASP A 34 0.45 -0.02 -8.77
CA ASP A 34 -0.86 -0.24 -8.17
C ASP A 34 -1.45 1.08 -7.65
N LEU A 35 -2.70 1.29 -8.03
CA LEU A 35 -3.52 2.39 -7.55
C LEU A 35 -3.96 2.09 -6.11
N ILE A 36 -3.48 2.91 -5.19
CA ILE A 36 -3.84 2.86 -3.79
C ILE A 36 -4.62 4.11 -3.40
N PRO A 37 -5.55 4.03 -2.42
CA PRO A 37 -6.12 5.21 -1.80
C PRO A 37 -5.01 6.14 -1.28
N ILE A 38 -5.10 7.45 -1.48
CA ILE A 38 -4.09 8.41 -1.00
C ILE A 38 -3.83 8.30 0.51
N ARG A 39 -4.87 7.96 1.29
CA ARG A 39 -4.78 7.70 2.74
C ARG A 39 -3.94 6.47 3.12
N ASN A 40 -3.67 5.57 2.17
CA ASN A 40 -2.88 4.35 2.35
C ASN A 40 -1.46 4.51 1.78
N LYS A 41 -1.10 5.67 1.21
CA LYS A 41 0.26 5.94 0.76
C LYS A 41 1.17 6.14 1.97
N GLU A 42 2.41 5.68 1.88
CA GLU A 42 3.42 5.97 2.88
C GLU A 42 3.93 7.40 2.71
N PHE A 43 3.89 8.17 3.79
CA PHE A 43 4.38 9.54 3.85
C PHE A 43 5.58 9.63 4.78
N LYS A 44 6.53 10.52 4.45
CA LYS A 44 7.73 10.72 5.25
C LYS A 44 7.42 11.23 6.67
N PHE A 45 6.32 11.99 6.80
CA PHE A 45 5.93 12.66 8.02
C PHE A 45 4.47 12.36 8.37
N PRO A 46 4.06 12.51 9.64
CA PRO A 46 2.66 12.35 10.04
C PRO A 46 1.72 13.27 9.24
N VAL A 47 0.69 12.68 8.63
CA VAL A 47 -0.35 13.40 7.90
C VAL A 47 -1.29 14.07 8.89
N THR A 48 -1.50 15.37 8.73
CA THR A 48 -2.44 16.15 9.53
C THR A 48 -3.77 16.35 8.82
N GLN A 49 -3.74 16.56 7.50
CA GLN A 49 -4.93 16.82 6.69
C GLN A 49 -4.72 16.41 5.24
N ILE A 50 -5.78 15.94 4.57
CA ILE A 50 -5.79 15.68 3.14
C ILE A 50 -6.94 16.47 2.52
N ASN A 51 -6.61 17.38 1.60
CA ASN A 51 -7.60 18.17 0.86
C ASN A 51 -7.63 17.75 -0.59
N TYR A 52 -8.84 17.49 -1.11
CA TYR A 52 -9.03 17.18 -2.52
C TYR A 52 -9.50 18.43 -3.28
N ASN A 53 -8.74 18.80 -4.31
CA ASN A 53 -9.12 19.81 -5.29
C ASN A 53 -9.74 19.13 -6.52
N SER A 54 -11.06 19.17 -6.61
CA SER A 54 -11.82 18.55 -7.71
C SER A 54 -11.56 19.21 -9.07
N ALA A 55 -11.29 20.52 -9.11
CA ALA A 55 -11.02 21.24 -10.36
C ALA A 55 -9.70 20.80 -11.00
N LYS A 56 -8.68 20.53 -10.18
CA LYS A 56 -7.36 20.07 -10.63
C LYS A 56 -7.18 18.55 -10.58
N LYS A 57 -8.16 17.82 -10.02
CA LYS A 57 -8.05 16.39 -9.67
C LYS A 57 -6.78 16.10 -8.87
N GLN A 58 -6.48 16.92 -7.87
CA GLN A 58 -5.26 16.81 -7.07
C GLN A 58 -5.60 16.66 -5.59
N ALA A 59 -4.79 15.89 -4.86
CA ALA A 59 -4.85 15.80 -3.42
C ALA A 59 -3.64 16.53 -2.82
N THR A 60 -3.89 17.52 -1.96
CA THR A 60 -2.87 18.16 -1.15
C THR A 60 -2.84 17.47 0.22
N VAL A 61 -1.70 16.86 0.55
CA VAL A 61 -1.45 16.19 1.81
C VAL A 61 -0.62 17.12 2.68
N TYR A 62 -1.19 17.59 3.78
CA TYR A 62 -0.51 18.39 4.78
C TYR A 62 0.09 17.48 5.84
N MET A 63 1.31 17.80 6.25
CA MET A 63 2.09 17.03 7.20
C MET A 63 2.83 17.95 8.16
N THR A 64 3.29 17.39 9.28
CA THR A 64 4.16 18.09 10.23
C THR A 64 5.51 17.41 10.28
N ASN A 65 6.58 18.13 9.94
CA ASN A 65 7.94 17.59 9.97
C ASN A 65 8.46 17.42 11.42
N ASP A 66 9.65 16.83 11.56
CA ASP A 66 10.28 16.60 12.88
C ASP A 66 10.61 17.90 13.65
N GLU A 67 10.68 19.05 12.96
CA GLU A 67 10.87 20.37 13.55
C GLU A 67 9.55 21.03 14.00
N GLY A 68 8.41 20.33 13.86
CA GLY A 68 7.09 20.87 14.15
C GLY A 68 6.56 21.85 13.11
N ARG A 69 7.21 21.95 11.93
CA ARG A 69 6.79 22.84 10.83
C ARG A 69 5.78 22.14 9.93
N SER A 70 4.80 22.91 9.46
CA SER A 70 3.84 22.44 8.46
C SER A 70 4.51 22.36 7.09
N THR A 71 4.37 21.22 6.44
CA THR A 71 4.77 20.97 5.05
C THR A 71 3.60 20.37 4.27
N TYR A 72 3.68 20.36 2.94
CA TYR A 72 2.66 19.75 2.11
C TYR A 72 3.25 19.10 0.86
N GLU A 73 2.56 18.07 0.39
CA GLU A 73 2.85 17.39 -0.88
C GLU A 73 1.57 17.36 -1.73
N ILE A 74 1.72 17.54 -3.04
CA ILE A 74 0.60 17.53 -3.98
C ILE A 74 0.69 16.29 -4.84
N TYR A 75 -0.38 15.50 -4.89
CA TYR A 75 -0.48 14.32 -5.72
C TYR A 75 -1.58 14.47 -6.77
N GLN A 76 -1.29 14.08 -8.01
CA GLN A 76 -2.29 13.88 -9.04
C GLN A 76 -3.17 12.68 -8.69
N CYS A 77 -4.49 12.86 -8.64
CA CYS A 77 -5.43 11.75 -8.51
C CYS A 77 -5.64 11.11 -9.88
N MET A 78 -5.31 9.82 -9.99
CA MET A 78 -5.51 9.03 -11.20
C MET A 78 -6.97 8.59 -11.34
N GLU A 79 -7.58 8.25 -10.21
CA GLU A 79 -8.99 7.85 -10.14
C GLU A 79 -9.63 8.34 -8.85
N VAL A 80 -10.94 8.58 -8.86
CA VAL A 80 -11.72 8.90 -7.65
C VAL A 80 -12.86 7.91 -7.53
N LYS A 81 -12.80 7.01 -6.53
CA LYS A 81 -13.89 6.05 -6.23
C LYS A 81 -14.54 6.43 -4.92
N GLN A 82 -15.85 6.64 -4.92
CA GLN A 82 -16.63 6.97 -3.71
C GLN A 82 -16.02 8.15 -2.91
N GLY A 83 -15.57 9.20 -3.61
CA GLY A 83 -14.93 10.36 -2.99
C GLY A 83 -13.50 10.15 -2.50
N THR A 84 -12.92 8.95 -2.68
CA THR A 84 -11.53 8.65 -2.34
C THR A 84 -10.64 8.81 -3.56
N CYS A 85 -9.62 9.66 -3.46
CA CYS A 85 -8.56 9.79 -4.47
C CYS A 85 -7.62 8.58 -4.44
N TYR A 86 -7.37 7.99 -5.60
CA TYR A 86 -6.42 6.92 -5.83
C TYR A 86 -5.21 7.47 -6.60
N VAL A 87 -4.02 7.08 -6.14
CA VAL A 87 -2.72 7.49 -6.67
C VAL A 87 -1.86 6.26 -6.89
N TYR A 88 -0.86 6.36 -7.75
CA TYR A 88 0.12 5.28 -7.83
C TYR A 88 0.95 5.24 -6.55
N ARG A 89 1.26 4.02 -6.10
CA ARG A 89 2.05 3.80 -4.89
C ARG A 89 3.37 4.57 -4.92
N ASN A 90 4.09 4.52 -6.04
CA ASN A 90 5.38 5.21 -6.21
C ASN A 90 5.27 6.60 -6.86
N GLN A 91 4.06 7.15 -6.97
CA GLN A 91 3.90 8.50 -7.51
C GLN A 91 4.70 9.51 -6.69
N GLU A 92 5.50 10.33 -7.35
CA GLU A 92 6.17 11.46 -6.73
C GLU A 92 5.20 12.64 -6.56
N PRO A 93 5.40 13.49 -5.54
CA PRO A 93 4.66 14.73 -5.42
C PRO A 93 4.97 15.66 -6.61
N LEU A 94 4.01 16.52 -6.95
CA LEU A 94 4.09 17.47 -8.08
C LEU A 94 4.87 18.74 -7.74
N ASN A 95 5.34 18.91 -6.50
CA ASN A 95 5.95 20.12 -5.97
C ASN A 95 7.38 19.91 -5.47
#